data_AF-A0A415IEG9-F1
#
_entry.id   AF-A0A415IEG9-F1
#
_cell.length_a   1.000
_cell.length_b   1.000
_cell.length_c   1.000
_cell.angle_alpha   90.00
_cell.angle_beta   90.00
_cell.angle_gamma   90.00
#
_symmetry.space_group_name_H-M   'P 1'
#
loop_
_entity.id
_entity.type
_entity.pdbx_description
1 polymer ?
#
loop_
_entity_poly.entity_id
_entity_poly.type
_entity_poly.pdbx_seq_one_letter_code
_entity_poly.pdbx_strand_id
1 'polypeptide(L)'
;MNEFKLKMIISFICVYLFVYTGKAFGQERTTLSLLANKEWIMQFPEKQNFSYKLTYDTHTQTYTFIYRDGGYVDKVPYYLSDEVASNFDSTKVGKCECGKYIITLITPKNEKKRVLVYEILDLSAVYLKVRSLSNNSILQFKVE
;
A
#
# COMPACT_ATOMS: atom_id res chain seq x y z
N MET A 1 -48.59 -22.27 25.89
CA MET A 1 -47.17 -22.71 25.82
C MET A 1 -46.55 -22.40 27.18
N ASN A 2 -46.03 -23.38 27.92
CA ASN A 2 -45.55 -23.19 29.30
C ASN A 2 -44.26 -22.34 29.33
N GLU A 3 -44.08 -21.48 30.34
CA GLU A 3 -42.98 -20.51 30.47
C GLU A 3 -41.59 -21.14 30.28
N PHE A 4 -41.42 -22.39 30.72
CA PHE A 4 -40.17 -23.13 30.58
C PHE A 4 -39.77 -23.33 29.11
N LYS A 5 -40.75 -23.63 28.23
CA LYS A 5 -40.50 -23.79 26.79
C LYS A 5 -40.17 -22.45 26.13
N LEU A 6 -40.80 -21.36 26.59
CA LEU A 6 -40.52 -20.01 26.08
C LEU A 6 -39.09 -19.56 26.44
N LYS A 7 -38.66 -19.78 27.70
CA LYS A 7 -37.30 -19.45 28.16
C LYS A 7 -36.23 -20.25 27.42
N MET A 8 -36.49 -21.53 27.15
CA MET A 8 -35.60 -22.40 26.38
C MET A 8 -35.47 -21.94 24.92
N ILE A 9 -36.57 -21.56 24.26
CA ILE A 9 -36.55 -21.04 22.89
C ILE A 9 -35.78 -19.72 22.81
N ILE A 10 -36.02 -18.80 23.75
CA ILE A 10 -35.29 -17.53 23.83
C ILE A 10 -33.79 -17.77 24.02
N SER A 11 -33.41 -18.72 24.90
CA SER A 11 -32.01 -19.09 25.11
C SER A 11 -31.35 -19.64 23.83
N PHE A 12 -32.05 -20.50 23.08
CA PHE A 12 -31.56 -21.00 21.80
C PHE A 12 -31.39 -19.90 20.75
N ILE A 13 -32.32 -18.95 20.67
CA ILE A 13 -32.24 -17.80 19.75
C ILE A 13 -31.06 -16.90 20.13
N CYS A 14 -30.84 -16.63 21.41
CA CYS A 14 -29.72 -15.81 21.87
C CYS A 14 -28.36 -16.47 21.56
N VAL A 15 -28.23 -17.79 21.75
CA VAL A 15 -27.00 -18.53 21.39
C VAL A 15 -26.80 -18.53 19.88
N TYR A 16 -27.85 -18.72 19.08
CA TYR A 16 -27.77 -18.69 17.63
C TYR A 16 -27.34 -17.31 17.10
N LEU A 17 -27.88 -16.23 17.67
CA LEU A 17 -27.49 -14.85 17.32
C LEU A 17 -26.05 -14.54 17.72
N PHE A 18 -25.54 -15.06 18.84
CA PHE A 18 -24.16 -14.84 19.29
C PHE A 18 -23.12 -15.56 18.41
N VAL A 19 -23.48 -16.72 17.83
CA VAL A 19 -22.60 -17.46 16.91
C VAL A 19 -22.52 -16.81 15.54
N TYR A 20 -23.58 -16.12 15.10
CA TYR A 20 -23.63 -15.48 13.78
C TYR A 20 -23.08 -14.05 13.73
N THR A 21 -22.96 -13.34 14.86
CA THR A 21 -22.36 -12.00 14.90
C THR A 21 -20.82 -12.00 14.99
N GLY A 22 -20.21 -13.17 15.16
CA GLY A 22 -18.75 -13.35 15.30
C GLY A 22 -17.92 -13.20 14.02
N LYS A 23 -18.53 -12.94 12.87
CA LYS A 23 -17.80 -12.49 11.68
C LYS A 23 -17.74 -10.97 11.70
N ALA A 24 -16.95 -10.43 12.62
CA ALA A 24 -16.40 -9.10 12.39
C ALA A 24 -15.73 -9.16 11.01
N PHE A 25 -16.26 -8.40 10.05
CA PHE A 25 -15.59 -8.13 8.80
C PHE A 25 -14.27 -7.43 9.17
N GLY A 26 -13.23 -8.20 9.43
CA GLY A 26 -11.87 -7.72 9.29
C GLY A 26 -11.75 -7.36 7.83
N GLN A 27 -11.96 -6.09 7.50
CA GLN A 27 -11.78 -5.56 6.16
C GLN A 27 -10.37 -5.97 5.74
N GLU A 28 -10.24 -6.86 4.74
CA GLU A 28 -8.93 -7.21 4.22
C GLU A 28 -8.26 -5.90 3.82
N ARG A 29 -7.13 -5.59 4.46
CA ARG A 29 -6.40 -4.37 4.15
C ARG A 29 -5.83 -4.54 2.76
N THR A 30 -6.36 -3.79 1.81
CA THR A 30 -5.81 -3.74 0.44
C THR A 30 -4.38 -3.21 0.49
N THR A 31 -3.55 -3.58 -0.50
CA THR A 31 -2.19 -3.05 -0.66
C THR A 31 -2.20 -1.52 -0.61
N LEU A 32 -3.17 -0.89 -1.30
CA LEU A 32 -3.34 0.55 -1.34
C LEU A 32 -3.66 1.14 0.04
N SER A 33 -4.57 0.53 0.80
CA SER A 33 -4.91 0.99 2.17
C SER A 33 -3.70 0.94 3.11
N LEU A 34 -2.77 0.00 2.90
CA LEU A 34 -1.53 -0.10 3.65
C LEU A 34 -0.45 0.86 3.15
N LEU A 35 -0.46 1.26 1.89
CA LEU A 35 0.52 2.20 1.32
C LEU A 35 0.16 3.66 1.55
N ALA A 36 -1.12 4.00 1.44
CA ALA A 36 -1.62 5.36 1.38
C ALA A 36 -1.59 6.10 2.72
N ASN A 37 -1.73 7.43 2.65
CA ASN A 37 -1.95 8.33 3.80
C ASN A 37 -0.86 8.28 4.88
N LYS A 38 0.36 7.94 4.50
CA LYS A 38 1.53 7.95 5.39
C LYS A 38 2.79 8.36 4.67
N GLU A 39 3.77 8.78 5.47
CA GLU A 39 5.11 9.09 4.99
C GLU A 39 6.04 7.91 5.28
N TRP A 40 6.60 7.35 4.23
CA TRP A 40 7.53 6.23 4.27
C TRP A 40 8.95 6.77 4.19
N ILE A 41 9.73 6.60 5.26
CA ILE A 41 11.10 7.10 5.34
C ILE A 41 12.06 5.97 5.04
N MET A 42 12.89 6.14 4.01
CA MET A 42 13.88 5.15 3.62
C MET A 42 14.90 4.93 4.73
N GLN A 43 15.13 3.66 5.03
CA GLN A 43 16.10 3.21 6.00
C GLN A 43 17.43 2.97 5.29
N PHE A 44 18.48 3.66 5.73
CA PHE A 44 19.84 3.46 5.25
C PHE A 44 20.66 2.65 6.26
N PRO A 45 21.56 1.75 5.80
CA PRO A 45 22.44 1.01 6.70
C PRO A 45 23.36 1.92 7.53
N GLU A 46 23.76 3.04 6.93
CA GLU A 46 24.60 4.07 7.55
C GLU A 46 23.87 5.40 7.53
N LYS A 47 24.18 6.27 8.49
CA LYS A 47 23.58 7.61 8.59
C LYS A 47 23.94 8.42 7.34
N GLN A 48 22.95 8.73 6.53
CA GLN A 48 23.10 9.58 5.36
C GLN A 48 22.81 11.04 5.72
N ASN A 49 23.43 11.97 4.98
CA ASN A 49 23.13 13.41 5.10
C ASN A 49 21.84 13.80 4.37
N PHE A 50 21.22 12.87 3.65
CA PHE A 50 19.93 13.04 2.99
C PHE A 50 18.90 12.07 3.56
N SER A 51 17.63 12.46 3.51
CA SER A 51 16.52 11.54 3.69
C SER A 51 15.81 11.33 2.36
N TYR A 52 15.24 10.14 2.20
CA TYR A 52 14.38 9.81 1.07
C TYR A 52 13.02 9.40 1.63
N LYS A 53 11.99 10.15 1.27
CA LYS A 53 10.62 9.98 1.78
C LYS A 53 9.69 9.61 0.65
N LEU A 54 8.69 8.76 0.89
CA LEU A 54 7.63 8.43 -0.07
C LEU A 54 6.25 8.68 0.55
N THR A 55 5.37 9.30 -0.21
CA THR A 55 3.94 9.39 0.15
C THR A 55 3.11 8.94 -1.03
N TYR A 56 2.23 7.96 -0.82
CA TYR A 56 1.27 7.50 -1.83
C TYR A 56 -0.05 8.25 -1.62
N ASP A 57 -0.39 9.12 -2.57
CA ASP A 57 -1.62 9.90 -2.55
C ASP A 57 -2.67 9.23 -3.45
N THR A 58 -3.81 8.88 -2.88
CA THR A 58 -4.92 8.22 -3.58
C THR A 58 -5.79 9.20 -4.36
N HIS A 59 -5.79 10.49 -3.99
CA HIS A 59 -6.55 11.54 -4.67
C HIS A 59 -5.83 11.99 -5.93
N THR A 60 -4.52 12.25 -5.83
CA THR A 60 -3.72 12.65 -6.98
C THR A 60 -3.16 11.46 -7.76
N GLN A 61 -3.25 10.25 -7.21
CA GLN A 61 -2.73 9.00 -7.79
C GLN A 61 -1.24 9.10 -8.13
N THR A 62 -0.53 9.87 -7.30
CA THR A 62 0.91 10.09 -7.43
C THR A 62 1.64 9.65 -6.17
N TYR A 63 2.91 9.26 -6.32
CA TYR A 63 3.81 9.23 -5.19
C TYR A 63 4.79 10.39 -5.25
N THR A 64 5.11 10.95 -4.09
CA THR A 64 6.08 12.05 -3.95
C THR A 64 7.37 11.52 -3.37
N PHE A 65 8.53 11.98 -3.87
CA PHE A 65 9.81 11.79 -3.20
C PHE A 65 10.49 13.13 -2.87
N ILE A 66 11.18 13.19 -1.74
CA ILE A 66 11.87 14.40 -1.25
C ILE A 66 13.32 14.04 -0.93
N TYR A 67 14.26 14.75 -1.55
CA TYR A 67 15.67 14.79 -1.13
C TYR A 67 15.89 15.99 -0.19
N ARG A 68 16.26 15.75 1.07
CA ARG A 68 16.77 16.82 1.95
C ARG A 68 18.20 17.21 1.53
N ASP A 69 18.30 18.02 0.48
CA ASP A 69 19.38 19.00 0.24
C ASP A 69 19.11 19.94 -0.96
N GLY A 70 17.87 19.97 -1.47
CA GLY A 70 17.54 20.79 -2.64
C GLY A 70 16.33 20.29 -3.43
N GLY A 71 15.16 20.28 -2.78
CA GLY A 71 13.90 20.73 -3.39
C GLY A 71 13.33 20.02 -4.63
N TYR A 72 13.72 18.79 -4.96
CA TYR A 72 12.98 18.05 -6.00
C TYR A 72 11.81 17.29 -5.39
N VAL A 73 10.62 17.87 -5.55
CA VAL A 73 9.32 17.26 -5.26
C VAL A 73 8.71 16.94 -6.61
N ASP A 74 8.86 15.71 -7.08
CA ASP A 74 8.17 15.27 -8.28
C ASP A 74 6.97 14.39 -7.88
N LYS A 75 5.84 14.65 -8.54
CA LYS A 75 4.62 13.86 -8.37
C LYS A 75 4.60 12.84 -9.49
N VAL A 76 4.91 11.61 -9.14
CA VAL A 76 5.07 10.53 -10.12
C VAL A 76 3.80 9.69 -10.15
N PRO A 77 3.14 9.52 -11.30
CA PRO A 77 1.96 8.67 -11.40
C PRO A 77 2.34 7.20 -11.15
N TYR A 78 1.45 6.47 -10.49
CA TYR A 78 1.65 5.05 -10.20
C TYR A 78 0.36 4.24 -10.32
N TYR A 79 0.52 2.93 -10.46
CA TYR A 79 -0.58 1.97 -10.27
C TYR A 79 -0.07 0.68 -9.64
N LEU A 80 -1.00 -0.07 -9.04
CA LEU A 80 -0.76 -1.39 -8.49
C LEU A 80 -1.11 -2.47 -9.52
N SER A 81 -0.34 -3.55 -9.55
CA SER A 81 -0.60 -4.68 -10.45
C SER A 81 -0.15 -6.00 -9.83
N ASP A 82 -0.80 -7.10 -10.21
CA ASP A 82 -0.34 -8.45 -9.93
C ASP A 82 0.65 -8.98 -10.97
N GLU A 83 0.86 -8.24 -12.06
CA GLU A 83 1.76 -8.59 -13.15
C GLU A 83 2.86 -7.55 -13.32
N VAL A 84 4.03 -7.98 -13.79
CA VAL A 84 5.10 -7.07 -14.20
C VAL A 84 4.71 -6.44 -15.54
N ALA A 85 4.82 -5.12 -15.66
CA ALA A 85 4.61 -4.43 -16.92
C ALA A 85 5.92 -3.84 -17.47
N SER A 86 6.17 -4.07 -18.75
CA SER A 86 7.30 -3.44 -19.48
C SER A 86 7.01 -1.98 -19.87
N ASN A 87 5.73 -1.60 -19.95
CA ASN A 87 5.26 -0.28 -20.33
C ASN A 87 4.33 0.29 -19.25
N PHE A 88 4.31 1.62 -19.12
CA PHE A 88 3.37 2.28 -18.24
C PHE A 88 2.02 2.48 -18.93
N ASP A 89 0.97 1.91 -18.36
CA ASP A 89 -0.41 2.06 -18.83
C ASP A 89 -1.14 3.08 -17.95
N SER A 90 -1.35 4.29 -18.48
CA SER A 90 -2.02 5.36 -17.75
C SER A 90 -3.48 5.05 -17.44
N THR A 91 -4.11 4.11 -18.14
CA THR A 91 -5.52 3.74 -17.91
C THR A 91 -5.70 2.93 -16.63
N LYS A 92 -4.63 2.33 -16.09
CA LYS A 92 -4.62 1.54 -14.85
C LYS A 92 -4.44 2.38 -13.57
N VAL A 93 -4.08 3.65 -13.72
CA VAL A 93 -3.85 4.57 -12.59
C VAL A 93 -5.12 4.69 -11.74
N GLY A 94 -5.00 4.39 -10.45
CA GLY A 94 -6.09 4.39 -9.48
C GLY A 94 -7.22 3.39 -9.74
N LYS A 95 -7.00 2.36 -10.57
CA LYS A 95 -8.02 1.33 -10.86
C LYS A 95 -7.94 0.09 -9.97
N CYS A 96 -6.75 -0.22 -9.47
CA CYS A 96 -6.52 -1.40 -8.64
C CYS A 96 -6.07 -0.99 -7.23
N GLU A 97 -6.71 -1.56 -6.22
CA GLU A 97 -6.37 -1.33 -4.80
C GLU A 97 -5.41 -2.40 -4.25
N CYS A 98 -5.27 -3.52 -4.96
CA CYS A 98 -4.38 -4.62 -4.61
C CYS A 98 -3.32 -4.82 -5.69
N GLY A 99 -2.20 -5.42 -5.32
CA GLY A 99 -1.15 -5.76 -6.27
C GLY A 99 0.15 -6.15 -5.58
N LYS A 100 0.92 -7.00 -6.27
CA LYS A 100 2.29 -7.39 -5.88
C LYS A 100 3.34 -6.40 -6.35
N TYR A 101 3.02 -5.60 -7.36
CA TYR A 101 3.93 -4.65 -7.99
C TYR A 101 3.41 -3.22 -7.91
N ILE A 102 4.34 -2.29 -7.72
CA ILE A 102 4.13 -0.84 -7.87
C ILE A 102 4.82 -0.43 -9.16
N ILE A 103 4.05 0.12 -10.09
CA ILE A 103 4.54 0.52 -11.42
C ILE A 103 4.45 2.02 -11.52
N THR A 104 5.57 2.67 -11.86
CA THR A 104 5.69 4.14 -11.84
C THR A 104 6.31 4.66 -13.13
N LEU A 105 5.97 5.89 -13.50
CA LEU A 105 6.52 6.56 -14.68
C LEU A 105 7.27 7.82 -14.28
N ILE A 106 8.60 7.72 -14.14
CA ILE A 106 9.43 8.86 -13.79
C ILE A 106 9.84 9.64 -15.04
N THR A 107 9.97 10.97 -14.91
CA THR A 107 10.48 11.84 -15.96
C THR A 107 11.61 12.70 -15.38
N PRO A 108 12.85 12.18 -15.29
CA PRO A 108 13.96 12.96 -14.78
C PRO A 108 14.20 14.20 -15.65
N LYS A 109 14.66 15.29 -15.03
CA LYS A 109 14.96 16.54 -15.74
C LYS A 109 15.98 16.26 -16.86
N ASN A 110 15.60 16.63 -18.10
CA ASN A 110 16.42 16.43 -19.32
C ASN A 110 16.67 14.97 -19.72
N GLU A 111 15.89 14.02 -19.20
CA GLU A 111 15.99 12.61 -19.60
C GLU A 111 14.69 12.08 -20.19
N LYS A 112 14.78 10.95 -20.89
CA LYS A 112 13.59 10.23 -21.37
C LYS A 112 12.82 9.66 -20.18
N LYS A 113 11.49 9.58 -20.33
CA LYS A 113 10.60 8.90 -19.39
C LYS A 113 11.07 7.47 -19.18
N ARG A 114 11.01 6.99 -17.94
CA ARG A 114 11.38 5.62 -17.57
C ARG A 114 10.27 4.99 -16.74
N VAL A 115 9.98 3.73 -17.04
CA VAL A 115 9.10 2.90 -16.21
C VAL A 115 9.96 2.25 -15.13
N LEU A 116 9.58 2.42 -13.88
CA LEU A 116 10.17 1.69 -12.77
C LEU A 116 9.13 0.70 -12.23
N VAL A 117 9.58 -0.52 -11.97
CA VAL A 117 8.75 -1.58 -11.42
C VAL A 117 9.38 -2.03 -10.11
N TYR A 118 8.59 -1.96 -9.05
CA TYR A 118 8.97 -2.40 -7.71
C TYR A 118 8.09 -3.57 -7.30
N GLU A 119 8.70 -4.68 -6.92
CA GLU A 119 8.00 -5.78 -6.27
C GLU A 119 7.90 -5.52 -4.77
N ILE A 120 6.71 -5.68 -4.22
CA ILE A 120 6.47 -5.60 -2.78
C ILE A 120 6.89 -6.93 -2.16
N LEU A 121 7.96 -6.90 -1.35
CA LEU A 121 8.45 -8.07 -0.63
C LEU A 121 7.80 -8.20 0.74
N ASP A 122 7.55 -7.06 1.40
CA ASP A 122 6.87 -6.98 2.69
C ASP A 122 6.15 -5.63 2.79
N LEU A 123 4.94 -5.65 3.32
CA LEU A 123 4.11 -4.47 3.52
C LEU A 123 3.23 -4.66 4.75
N SER A 124 3.40 -3.75 5.71
CA SER A 124 2.62 -3.70 6.94
C SER A 124 2.18 -2.27 7.24
N ALA A 125 1.60 -2.06 8.42
CA ALA A 125 1.26 -0.71 8.88
C ALA A 125 2.52 0.18 9.04
N VAL A 126 3.68 -0.43 9.35
CA VAL A 126 4.90 0.27 9.81
C VAL A 126 6.06 0.12 8.84
N TYR A 127 6.14 -1.00 8.10
CA TYR A 127 7.26 -1.32 7.22
C TYR A 127 6.80 -1.52 5.77
N LEU A 128 7.63 -1.05 4.85
CA LEU A 128 7.54 -1.32 3.42
C LEU A 128 8.92 -1.76 2.94
N LYS A 129 8.98 -2.93 2.34
CA LYS A 129 10.18 -3.47 1.70
C LYS A 129 9.86 -3.77 0.25
N VAL A 130 10.62 -3.16 -0.65
CA VAL A 130 10.46 -3.36 -2.09
C VAL A 130 11.77 -3.76 -2.75
N ARG A 131 11.66 -4.52 -3.83
CA ARG A 131 12.77 -4.82 -4.73
C ARG A 131 12.55 -4.10 -6.04
N SER A 132 13.52 -3.27 -6.45
CA SER A 132 13.54 -2.67 -7.77
C SER A 132 13.89 -3.74 -8.81
N LEU A 133 13.04 -3.95 -9.81
CA LEU A 133 13.33 -4.94 -10.86
C LEU A 133 14.36 -4.44 -11.89
N SER A 134 14.66 -3.14 -11.91
CA SER A 134 15.63 -2.57 -12.86
C SER A 134 17.09 -2.89 -12.51
N ASN A 135 17.40 -3.03 -11.23
CA ASN A 135 18.76 -3.22 -10.73
C ASN A 135 18.85 -4.21 -9.56
N ASN A 136 17.75 -4.90 -9.24
CA ASN A 136 17.62 -5.87 -8.15
C ASN A 136 17.95 -5.31 -6.74
N SER A 137 17.98 -3.98 -6.58
CA SER A 137 18.21 -3.35 -5.27
C SER A 137 17.00 -3.51 -4.35
N ILE A 138 17.25 -3.67 -3.06
CA ILE A 138 16.20 -3.74 -2.02
C ILE A 138 16.17 -2.41 -1.28
N LEU A 139 14.98 -1.80 -1.27
CA LEU A 139 14.71 -0.56 -0.54
C LEU A 139 13.81 -0.88 0.65
N GLN A 140 14.15 -0.34 1.80
CA GLN A 140 13.39 -0.50 3.04
C GLN A 140 12.93 0.84 3.53
N PHE A 141 11.68 0.90 3.98
CA PHE A 141 11.05 2.11 4.49
C PHE A 141 10.32 1.82 5.78
N LYS A 142 10.25 2.84 6.62
CA LYS A 142 9.53 2.81 7.88
C LYS A 142 8.68 4.08 8.02
N VAL A 143 7.50 3.93 8.63
CA VAL A 143 6.66 5.04 9.06
C VAL A 143 7.20 5.53 10.40
N GLU A 144 7.40 6.86 10.55
CA GLU A 144 7.67 7.49 11.85
C GLU A 144 6.39 7.62 12.70
#